data_AF-A0AAW0A1B1-F1
#
_entry.id   AF-A0AAW0A1B1-F1
#
_cell.length_a   1.000
_cell.length_b   1.000
_cell.length_c   1.000
_cell.angle_alpha   90.00
_cell.angle_beta   90.00
_cell.angle_gamma   90.00
#
_symmetry.space_group_name_H-M   'P 1'
#
loop_
_entity.id
_entity.type
_entity.pdbx_description
1 polymer ?
#
loop_
_entity_poly.entity_id
_entity_poly.type
_entity_poly.pdbx_seq_one_letter_code
_entity_poly.pdbx_strand_id
1 'polypeptide(L)' 'MIMSEGPGVSCARLRSLIRCQLPSGRIVDLAMVQSMKHTNWRPKTLWDGCLVLEEGKNLSFLLMDFVIRGAFLCRCG' A
#
# COMPACT_ATOMS: atom_id res chain seq x y z
N MET A 1 11.70 -10.55 -1.63
CA MET A 1 11.87 -10.07 -0.24
C MET A 1 10.47 -9.95 0.33
N ILE A 2 10.07 -10.87 1.22
CA ILE A 2 8.79 -10.76 1.91
C ILE A 2 8.97 -9.63 2.92
N MET A 3 8.36 -8.47 2.68
CA MET A 3 8.31 -7.43 3.69
C MET A 3 7.39 -7.94 4.79
N SER A 4 7.98 -8.43 5.88
CA SER A 4 7.26 -8.61 7.13
C SER A 4 6.73 -7.23 7.54
N GLU A 5 5.42 -7.08 7.72
CA GLU A 5 4.83 -5.86 8.27
C GLU A 5 5.44 -5.64 9.67
N GLY A 6 6.44 -4.77 9.74
CA GLY A 6 6.97 -4.30 11.02
C GLY A 6 5.90 -3.50 11.77
N PRO A 7 5.99 -3.37 13.09
CA PRO A 7 5.03 -2.58 13.85
C PRO A 7 4.92 -1.16 13.26
N GLY A 8 3.70 -0.79 12.86
CA GLY A 8 3.40 0.52 12.26
C GLY A 8 3.56 0.62 10.74
N VAL A 9 3.84 -0.48 10.03
CA VAL A 9 3.94 -0.50 8.57
C VAL A 9 2.84 -1.38 7.98
N SER A 10 2.12 -0.87 6.98
CA SER A 10 1.12 -1.63 6.24
C SER A 10 1.28 -1.48 4.74
N CYS A 11 0.86 -2.50 4.00
CA CYS A 11 0.84 -2.47 2.54
C CYS A 11 -0.42 -1.76 2.01
N ALA A 12 -0.24 -0.95 0.97
CA ALA A 12 -1.33 -0.27 0.27
C ALA A 12 -1.03 -0.20 -1.23
N ARG A 13 -2.08 -0.20 -2.06
CA ARG A 13 -1.94 0.00 -3.51
C ARG A 13 -1.84 1.48 -3.82
N LEU A 14 -0.75 1.89 -4.44
CA LEU A 14 -0.65 3.23 -5.02
C LEU A 14 -1.63 3.34 -6.21
N ARG A 15 -2.50 4.35 -6.16
CA ARG A 15 -3.47 4.66 -7.22
C ARG A 15 -3.07 5.88 -8.04
N SER A 16 -2.53 6.91 -7.40
CA SER A 16 -2.07 8.13 -8.08
C SER A 16 -0.99 8.85 -7.25
N LEU A 17 -0.12 9.59 -7.95
CA LEU A 17 0.83 10.54 -7.37
C LEU A 17 0.42 11.94 -7.81
N ILE A 18 0.21 12.82 -6.85
CA ILE A 18 -0.34 14.16 -7.07
C ILE A 18 0.64 15.16 -6.48
N ARG A 19 1.14 16.06 -7.31
CA ARG A 19 1.90 17.23 -6.87
C ARG A 19 0.95 18.40 -6.69
N CYS A 20 0.93 19.01 -5.51
CA CYS A 20 0.12 20.20 -5.26
C CYS A 20 0.90 21.31 -4.57
N GLN A 21 0.47 22.55 -4.83
CA GLN A 21 0.98 23.74 -4.16
C GLN A 21 -0.02 24.16 -3.09
N LEU A 22 0.43 24.21 -1.84
CA LEU A 22 -0.37 24.67 -0.71
C LEU A 22 -0.55 26.19 -0.76
N PRO A 23 -1.57 26.75 -0.08
CA PRO A 23 -1.77 28.21 0.00
C PRO A 23 -0.55 28.96 0.55
N SER A 24 0.30 28.29 1.35
CA SER A 24 1.57 28.84 1.84
C SER A 24 2.65 28.97 0.77
N GLY A 25 2.40 28.54 -0.47
CA GLY A 25 3.38 28.45 -1.54
C GLY A 25 4.23 27.17 -1.52
N ARG A 26 4.13 26.35 -0.45
CA ARG A 26 4.87 25.08 -0.34
C ARG A 26 4.36 24.06 -1.34
N ILE A 27 5.26 23.40 -2.06
CA ILE A 27 4.95 22.25 -2.92
C ILE A 27 5.02 20.97 -2.08
N VAL A 28 4.01 20.10 -2.19
CA VAL A 28 3.98 18.78 -1.56
C VAL A 28 3.56 17.71 -2.57
N ASP A 29 4.13 16.52 -2.43
CA ASP A 29 3.75 15.35 -3.19
C ASP A 29 2.88 14.43 -2.31
N LEU A 30 1.69 14.09 -2.81
CA LEU A 30 0.70 13.24 -2.16
C LEU A 30 0.55 11.93 -2.93
N ALA A 31 0.54 10.81 -2.21
CA ALA A 31 0.07 9.54 -2.73
C ALA A 31 -1.41 9.36 -2.42
N MET A 32 -2.21 9.08 -3.43
CA MET A 32 -3.52 8.48 -3.24
C MET A 32 -3.34 6.96 -3.21
N VAL A 33 -3.66 6.34 -2.09
CA VAL A 33 -3.50 4.91 -1.88
C VAL A 33 -4.82 4.24 -1.55
N GLN A 34 -4.91 2.95 -1.82
CA GLN A 34 -6.00 2.10 -1.36
C GLN A 34 -5.44 1.11 -0.34
N SER A 35 -5.98 1.18 0.87
CA SER A 35 -5.58 0.28 1.96
C SER A 35 -5.84 -1.18 1.59
N MET A 36 -4.97 -2.07 2.06
CA MET A 36 -5.18 -3.51 1.96
C MET A 36 -5.45 -4.10 3.33
N LYS A 37 -6.15 -5.23 3.37
CA LYS A 37 -6.43 -5.98 4.59
C LYS A 37 -5.99 -7.42 4.43
N HIS A 38 -5.51 -8.01 5.52
CA HIS A 38 -5.22 -9.44 5.57
C HIS A 38 -6.50 -10.23 5.34
N THR A 39 -6.40 -11.26 4.52
CA THR A 39 -7.47 -12.22 4.30
C THR A 39 -7.23 -13.47 5.11
N ASN A 40 -8.30 -14.13 5.53
CA ASN A 40 -8.22 -15.49 6.08
C ASN A 40 -8.16 -16.55 4.99
N TRP A 41 -8.30 -16.16 3.72
CA TRP A 41 -8.23 -17.07 2.59
C TRP A 41 -6.79 -17.52 2.38
N ARG A 42 -6.60 -18.82 2.18
CA ARG A 42 -5.29 -19.42 1.94
C ARG A 42 -5.27 -20.08 0.56
N PRO A 43 -4.33 -19.70 -0.32
CA PRO A 43 -4.21 -20.32 -1.61
C PRO A 43 -3.70 -21.75 -1.44
N LYS A 44 -4.24 -22.70 -2.20
CA LYS A 44 -3.69 -24.07 -2.32
C LYS A 44 -2.47 -24.04 -3.23
N THR A 45 -1.44 -23.30 -2.86
CA THR A 45 -0.20 -23.14 -3.62
C THR A 45 0.98 -23.76 -2.87
N LEU A 46 2.05 -24.09 -3.61
CA LEU A 46 3.32 -24.56 -3.05
C LEU A 46 4.04 -23.50 -2.19
N TRP A 47 3.63 -22.23 -2.29
CA TRP A 47 4.22 -21.13 -1.54
C TRP A 47 3.69 -21.11 -0.10
N ASP A 48 4.52 -21.54 0.83
CA ASP A 48 4.23 -21.46 2.26
C ASP A 48 4.59 -20.06 2.82
N GLY A 49 3.84 -19.61 3.83
CA GLY A 49 4.06 -18.30 4.47
C GLY A 49 3.66 -17.07 3.64
N CYS A 50 2.91 -17.23 2.54
CA CYS A 50 2.41 -16.10 1.77
C CYS A 50 1.29 -15.34 2.52
N LEU A 51 1.43 -14.01 2.59
CA LEU A 51 0.36 -13.12 3.02
C LEU A 51 -0.59 -12.87 1.84
N VAL A 52 -1.85 -13.25 2.00
CA VAL A 52 -2.90 -12.85 1.06
C VAL A 52 -3.61 -11.63 1.58
N LEU A 53 -3.59 -10.60 0.75
CA LEU A 53 -4.17 -9.29 1.04
C LEU A 53 -5.33 -9.03 0.07
N GLU A 54 -6.40 -8.44 0.59
CA GLU A 54 -7.53 -7.94 -0.18
C GLU A 54 -7.53 -6.43 -0.21
N GLU A 55 -7.85 -5.84 -1.36
CA GLU A 55 -7.99 -4.39 -1.50
C GLU A 55 -9.23 -3.92 -0.75
N GLY A 56 -9.04 -3.06 0.24
CA GLY A 56 -10.14 -2.37 0.93
C GLY A 56 -10.84 -1.39 -0.02
N LYS A 57 -12.08 -0.98 0.29
CA LYS A 57 -12.85 -0.10 -0.59
C LYS A 57 -12.46 1.38 -0.51
N ASN A 58 -11.75 1.78 0.55
CA ASN A 58 -11.50 3.18 0.86
C ASN A 58 -10.17 3.66 0.28
N LEU A 59 -10.21 4.87 -0.28
CA LEU A 59 -9.02 5.62 -0.68
C LEU A 59 -8.57 6.52 0.46
N SER A 60 -7.27 6.77 0.54
CA SER A 60 -6.66 7.67 1.51
C SER A 60 -5.52 8.43 0.87
N PHE A 61 -5.22 9.62 1.38
CA PHE A 61 -4.11 10.45 0.94
C PHE A 61 -3.01 10.41 1.99
N LEU A 62 -1.77 10.23 1.54
CA LEU A 62 -0.57 10.22 2.37
C LEU A 62 0.44 11.19 1.76
N LEU A 63 1.20 11.90 2.60
CA LEU A 63 2.39 12.60 2.11
C LEU A 63 3.42 11.54 1.70
N MET A 64 4.12 11.81 0.60
CA MET A 64 5.16 10.90 0.10
C MET A 64 6.28 10.65 1.12
N ASP A 65 6.49 11.59 2.06
CA ASP A 65 7.42 11.45 3.17
C ASP A 65 7.12 10.24 4.09
N PHE A 66 5.88 9.75 4.12
CA PHE A 66 5.46 8.59 4.90
C PHE A 66 5.46 7.28 4.10
N VAL A 67 5.83 7.29 2.82
CA VAL A 67 5.83 6.11 1.96
C VAL A 67 7.20 5.44 2.00
N ILE A 68 7.28 4.27 2.62
CA ILE A 68 8.47 3.41 2.58
C ILE A 68 8.44 2.62 1.26
N ARG A 69 9.62 2.39 0.65
CA ARG A 69 9.82 1.84 -0.71
C ARG A 69 8.88 0.68 -1.09
N GLY A 70 8.59 0.58 -2.39
CA GLY A 70 7.56 -0.27 -2.98
C GLY A 70 7.71 -1.78 -2.72
N ALA A 71 6.58 -2.41 -2.40
CA ALA A 71 6.42 -3.86 -2.36
C ALA A 71 5.91 -4.36 -3.72
N PHE A 72 6.36 -5.56 -4.12
CA PHE A 72 5.78 -6.24 -5.27
C PHE A 72 4.67 -7.18 -4.79
N LEU A 73 3.43 -6.93 -5.24
CA LEU A 73 2.29 -7.79 -5.00
C LEU A 73 1.85 -8.44 -6.30
N CYS A 74 1.73 -9.78 -6.28
CA CYS A 74 1.14 -10.55 -7.37
C CYS A 74 -0.38 -10.59 -7.20
N ARG A 75 -1.13 -10.39 -8.29
CA ARG A 75 -2.57 -10.59 -8.29
C ARG A 75 -2.86 -12.09 -8.45
N CYS A 76 -3.61 -12.67 -7.52
CA CYS A 76 -4.20 -13.99 -7.73
C CYS A 76 -5.52 -13.82 -8.48
N GLY A 77 -5.70 -14.53 -9.60
CA GLY A 77 -6.90 -14.53 -10.43
C GLY A 77 -7.73 -15.79 -10.25
#